data_AF-A0A928L7P0-F1
#
_entry.id   AF-A0A928L7P0-F1
#
_cell.length_a   1.000
_cell.length_b   1.000
_cell.length_c   1.000
_cell.angle_alpha   90.00
_cell.angle_beta   90.00
_cell.angle_gamma   90.00
#
_symmetry.space_group_name_H-M   'P 1'
#
loop_
_entity.id
_entity.type
_entity.pdbx_description
1 polymer ?
#
loop_
_entity_poly.entity_id
_entity_poly.type
_entity_poly.pdbx_seq_one_letter_code
_entity_poly.pdbx_strand_id
1 'polypeptide(L)'
;MKPLSMILSAAMLLSSVASLPVTAAENNDMILFPIYPSVQYTESICKIQSETDLDFKLTVYQHSEEREALVMYQAKQTSGTATNYSCVQLEPGDYTLKITMPAVIGCPTVLTQTVPFTVADPDFIGEYSKTEVTVTLTAALSEDAPAFTQTDTASFVENGVQYISATLCCTCGEALRGDTDLNGIINSTDAIWALQQYAASLTQMPAPLTEIQRICADIDGDGIVQLTDAIGILQYYNGSLMEDAPSWEEIIGNHS
;
A
#
# COMPACT_ATOMS: atom_id res chain seq x y z
N MET A 1 -17.50 -3.70 68.01
CA MET A 1 -18.73 -4.31 67.45
C MET A 1 -18.65 -4.26 65.92
N LYS A 2 -19.28 -5.24 65.28
CA LYS A 2 -19.18 -5.65 63.85
C LYS A 2 -19.45 -4.55 62.78
N PRO A 3 -19.09 -4.82 61.50
CA PRO A 3 -18.89 -3.86 60.40
C PRO A 3 -20.01 -3.86 59.33
N LEU A 4 -19.97 -2.90 58.39
CA LEU A 4 -20.42 -2.87 56.96
C LEU A 4 -20.37 -1.37 56.53
N SER A 5 -20.09 -0.91 55.31
CA SER A 5 -20.26 -1.45 53.97
C SER A 5 -19.32 -0.72 52.99
N MET A 6 -18.81 -1.46 52.01
CA MET A 6 -18.25 -0.97 50.73
C MET A 6 -19.27 -0.06 50.02
N ILE A 7 -18.78 1.02 49.38
CA ILE A 7 -19.30 1.49 48.10
C ILE A 7 -18.10 1.80 47.20
N LEU A 8 -18.10 1.10 46.07
CA LEU A 8 -17.24 1.20 44.90
C LEU A 8 -17.54 2.53 44.17
N SER A 9 -16.53 3.32 43.78
CA SER A 9 -16.72 4.26 42.67
C SER A 9 -15.40 4.49 41.95
N ALA A 10 -15.36 3.97 40.72
CA ALA A 10 -14.31 4.19 39.74
C ALA A 10 -14.35 5.65 39.27
N ALA A 11 -13.19 6.30 39.25
CA ALA A 11 -12.97 7.53 38.50
C ALA A 11 -11.73 7.31 37.63
N MET A 12 -11.97 6.90 36.37
CA MET A 12 -10.97 7.00 35.31
C MET A 12 -10.73 8.47 35.01
N LEU A 13 -9.54 8.97 35.35
CA LEU A 13 -9.02 10.22 34.80
C LEU A 13 -8.55 9.95 33.36
N LEU A 14 -9.37 10.37 32.40
CA LEU A 14 -8.94 10.55 31.01
C LEU A 14 -7.97 11.74 30.96
N SER A 15 -6.68 11.47 30.84
CA SER A 15 -5.70 12.47 30.42
C SER A 15 -5.79 12.61 28.90
N SER A 16 -6.37 13.71 28.44
CA SER A 16 -6.31 14.14 27.04
C SER A 16 -4.88 14.51 26.69
N VAL A 17 -4.18 13.66 25.94
CA VAL A 17 -2.95 14.05 25.25
C VAL A 17 -3.38 14.69 23.94
N ALA A 18 -3.21 16.02 23.84
CA ALA A 18 -3.32 16.72 22.58
C ALA A 18 -2.25 16.15 21.63
N SER A 19 -2.69 15.43 20.60
CA SER A 19 -1.83 15.06 19.48
C SER A 19 -1.45 16.34 18.73
N LEU A 20 -0.19 16.76 18.87
CA LEU A 20 0.40 17.74 17.97
C LEU A 20 0.38 17.14 16.54
N PRO A 21 0.12 17.96 15.50
CA PRO A 21 0.21 17.48 14.13
C PRO A 21 1.67 17.07 13.86
N VAL A 22 1.88 15.79 13.57
CA VAL A 22 3.12 15.33 12.95
C VAL A 22 3.09 15.85 11.52
N THR A 23 3.74 17.00 11.31
CA THR A 23 4.18 17.39 9.98
C THR A 23 5.09 16.28 9.46
N ALA A 24 4.62 15.60 8.41
CA ALA A 24 5.40 14.63 7.67
C ALA A 24 6.69 15.30 7.19
N ALA A 25 7.79 14.96 7.83
CA ALA A 25 9.11 15.24 7.30
C ALA A 25 9.33 14.27 6.14
N GLU A 26 9.11 14.75 4.92
CA GLU A 26 9.75 14.24 3.71
C GLU A 26 11.27 14.41 3.86
N ASN A 27 11.93 13.51 4.57
CA ASN A 27 13.39 13.38 4.51
C ASN A 27 13.73 11.97 4.07
N ASN A 28 14.09 11.90 2.78
CA ASN A 28 14.64 10.75 2.08
C ASN A 28 15.99 10.34 2.69
N ASP A 29 16.00 9.69 3.85
CA ASP A 29 17.12 8.83 4.24
C ASP A 29 16.97 7.49 3.50
N MET A 30 17.19 7.57 2.20
CA MET A 30 17.27 6.44 1.30
C MET A 30 18.59 5.70 1.59
N ILE A 31 18.54 4.68 2.45
CA ILE A 31 19.66 3.72 2.54
C ILE A 31 19.59 2.83 1.28
N LEU A 32 20.24 3.29 0.22
CA LEU A 32 20.50 2.47 -0.96
C LEU A 32 21.53 1.40 -0.57
N PHE A 33 21.07 0.20 -0.24
CA PHE A 33 21.95 -0.96 -0.30
C PHE A 33 22.31 -1.22 -1.77
N PRO A 34 23.60 -1.44 -2.08
CA PRO A 34 24.05 -1.68 -3.44
C PRO A 34 23.36 -2.91 -4.06
N ILE A 35 22.71 -2.69 -5.19
CA ILE A 35 22.14 -3.74 -6.04
C ILE A 35 23.33 -4.47 -6.68
N TYR A 36 23.61 -5.71 -6.27
CA TYR A 36 24.65 -6.53 -6.88
C TYR A 36 24.04 -7.60 -7.80
N PRO A 37 24.16 -7.47 -9.13
CA PRO A 37 23.49 -8.37 -10.08
C PRO A 37 24.15 -9.76 -10.20
N SER A 38 25.22 -10.09 -9.46
CA SER A 38 25.93 -11.37 -9.71
C SER A 38 26.93 -11.82 -8.62
N VAL A 39 26.64 -11.67 -7.33
CA VAL A 39 27.55 -12.12 -6.24
C VAL A 39 27.00 -13.39 -5.58
N GLN A 40 27.86 -14.38 -5.33
CA GLN A 40 27.57 -15.50 -4.42
C GLN A 40 27.50 -14.93 -3.00
N TYR A 41 26.29 -14.80 -2.46
CA TYR A 41 26.10 -14.29 -1.11
C TYR A 41 26.41 -15.39 -0.09
N THR A 42 27.34 -15.09 0.82
CA THR A 42 27.66 -15.91 2.00
C THR A 42 26.68 -15.71 3.15
N GLU A 43 25.78 -14.73 3.03
CA GLU A 43 24.81 -14.32 4.03
C GLU A 43 23.37 -14.57 3.55
N SER A 44 22.40 -14.40 4.46
CA SER A 44 20.99 -14.44 4.14
C SER A 44 20.58 -13.26 3.26
N ILE A 45 19.66 -13.47 2.33
CA ILE A 45 19.23 -12.45 1.36
C ILE A 45 17.73 -12.49 1.07
N CYS A 46 17.16 -11.34 0.70
CA CYS A 46 15.83 -11.21 0.12
C CYS A 46 15.95 -10.78 -1.35
N LYS A 47 15.45 -11.63 -2.25
CA LYS A 47 15.29 -11.36 -3.68
C LYS A 47 13.85 -10.93 -3.93
N ILE A 48 13.70 -9.81 -4.63
CA ILE A 48 12.41 -9.26 -5.02
C ILE A 48 12.38 -9.25 -6.55
N GLN A 49 11.38 -9.92 -7.11
CA GLN A 49 11.16 -10.07 -8.54
C GLN A 49 9.84 -9.42 -8.89
N SER A 50 9.85 -8.50 -9.85
CA SER A 50 8.64 -7.88 -10.39
C SER A 50 8.46 -8.34 -11.83
N GLU A 51 7.30 -8.90 -12.13
CA GLU A 51 6.88 -9.29 -13.48
C GLU A 51 5.75 -8.38 -13.99
N THR A 52 5.57 -7.21 -13.37
CA THR A 52 4.57 -6.21 -13.76
C THR A 52 5.23 -4.93 -14.25
N ASP A 53 4.56 -4.24 -15.16
CA ASP A 53 4.88 -2.89 -15.62
C ASP A 53 4.07 -1.81 -14.91
N LEU A 54 3.28 -2.17 -13.90
CA LEU A 54 2.48 -1.22 -13.12
C LEU A 54 3.32 -0.53 -12.03
N ASP A 55 2.82 0.61 -11.58
CA ASP A 55 3.38 1.36 -10.47
C ASP A 55 3.22 0.57 -9.16
N PHE A 56 4.31 0.44 -8.41
CA PHE A 56 4.25 -0.09 -7.04
C PHE A 56 5.36 0.47 -6.18
N LYS A 57 5.15 0.39 -4.87
CA LYS A 57 6.15 0.65 -3.86
C LYS A 57 6.32 -0.57 -2.98
N LEU A 58 7.56 -0.93 -2.72
CA LEU A 58 7.93 -2.03 -1.86
C LEU A 58 8.77 -1.51 -0.70
N THR A 59 8.56 -2.06 0.49
CA THR A 59 9.34 -1.72 1.69
C THR A 59 9.57 -2.97 2.52
N VAL A 60 10.82 -3.24 2.89
CA VAL A 60 11.21 -4.32 3.80
C VAL A 60 11.44 -3.72 5.18
N TYR A 61 10.71 -4.21 6.17
CA TYR A 61 10.88 -3.85 7.58
C TYR A 61 11.57 -5.00 8.32
N GLN A 62 12.57 -4.69 9.13
CA GLN A 62 13.10 -5.59 10.15
C GLN A 62 12.47 -5.20 11.50
N HIS A 63 11.97 -6.19 12.23
CA HIS A 63 11.42 -5.99 13.57
C HIS A 63 12.49 -6.35 14.59
N SER A 64 12.83 -5.39 15.46
CA SER A 64 13.68 -5.67 16.62
C SER A 64 12.86 -6.16 17.82
N GLU A 65 13.50 -6.88 18.75
CA GLU A 65 12.88 -7.28 20.02
C GLU A 65 12.36 -6.06 20.83
N GLU A 66 12.88 -4.86 20.57
CA GLU A 66 12.50 -3.60 21.23
C GLU A 66 11.31 -2.88 20.56
N ARG A 67 10.67 -3.48 19.54
CA ARG A 67 9.45 -3.03 18.83
C ARG A 67 9.61 -1.90 17.81
N GLU A 68 10.82 -1.53 17.43
CA GLU A 68 11.01 -0.58 16.32
C GLU A 68 11.10 -1.35 14.99
N ALA A 69 10.21 -1.02 14.04
CA ALA A 69 10.24 -1.54 12.69
C ALA A 69 11.22 -0.69 11.86
N LEU A 70 12.44 -1.18 11.65
CA LEU A 70 13.47 -0.51 10.88
C LEU A 70 13.23 -0.73 9.38
N VAL A 71 13.16 0.34 8.60
CA VAL A 71 13.10 0.25 7.13
C VAL A 71 14.49 -0.15 6.62
N MET A 72 14.62 -1.39 6.16
CA MET A 72 15.86 -1.92 5.60
C MET A 72 16.01 -1.61 4.12
N TYR A 73 14.89 -1.64 3.39
CA TYR A 73 14.91 -1.42 1.95
C TYR A 73 13.60 -0.79 1.50
N GLN A 74 13.68 0.13 0.55
CA GLN A 74 12.53 0.71 -0.10
C GLN A 74 12.82 0.91 -1.59
N ALA A 75 11.87 0.49 -2.42
CA ALA A 75 11.90 0.71 -3.86
C ALA A 75 10.56 1.21 -4.35
N LYS A 76 10.61 2.05 -5.38
CA LYS A 76 9.44 2.47 -6.15
C LYS A 76 9.70 2.10 -7.61
N GLN A 77 8.79 1.35 -8.20
CA GLN A 77 8.74 1.15 -9.63
C GLN A 77 7.71 2.10 -10.21
N THR A 78 8.07 2.74 -11.31
CA THR A 78 7.14 3.50 -12.15
C THR A 78 6.98 2.75 -13.47
N SER A 79 5.78 2.78 -14.04
CA SER A 79 5.47 2.13 -15.29
C SER A 79 6.44 2.50 -16.41
N GLY A 80 6.83 1.50 -17.19
CA GLY A 80 7.85 1.64 -18.23
C GLY A 80 9.31 1.64 -17.75
N THR A 81 9.60 1.59 -16.44
CA THR A 81 10.94 1.29 -15.93
C THR A 81 11.10 -0.19 -15.59
N ALA A 82 11.85 -0.92 -16.41
CA ALA A 82 12.17 -2.31 -16.16
C ALA A 82 13.03 -2.45 -14.90
N THR A 83 12.45 -2.90 -13.78
CA THR A 83 13.22 -3.26 -12.59
C THR A 83 13.06 -4.75 -12.34
N ASN A 84 13.99 -5.54 -12.88
CA ASN A 84 13.78 -6.99 -12.90
C ASN A 84 14.20 -7.70 -11.61
N TYR A 85 15.11 -7.17 -10.79
CA TYR A 85 15.56 -7.85 -9.57
C TYR A 85 16.12 -6.86 -8.55
N SER A 86 15.70 -6.96 -7.30
CA SER A 86 16.36 -6.30 -6.17
C SER A 86 16.79 -7.34 -5.14
N CYS A 87 17.98 -7.13 -4.56
CA CYS A 87 18.54 -8.02 -3.55
C CYS A 87 18.87 -7.20 -2.30
N VAL A 88 18.47 -7.68 -1.13
CA VAL A 88 18.72 -7.06 0.16
C VAL A 88 19.40 -8.10 1.05
N GLN A 89 20.52 -7.74 1.69
CA GLN A 89 21.14 -8.60 2.70
C GLN A 89 20.32 -8.56 3.99
N LEU A 90 20.22 -9.72 4.66
CA LEU A 90 19.40 -9.91 5.85
C LEU A 90 20.27 -10.44 6.99
N GLU A 91 19.99 -9.95 8.20
CA GLU A 91 20.49 -10.50 9.45
C GLU A 91 19.45 -11.46 10.04
N PRO A 92 19.79 -12.28 11.04
CA PRO A 92 18.79 -13.01 11.80
C PRO A 92 17.76 -12.08 12.42
N GLY A 93 16.48 -12.44 12.32
CA GLY A 93 15.37 -11.65 12.87
C GLY A 93 14.05 -11.84 12.14
N ASP A 94 13.04 -11.14 12.62
CA ASP A 94 11.70 -11.11 12.03
C ASP A 94 11.57 -9.94 11.07
N TYR A 95 10.92 -10.19 9.93
CA TYR A 95 10.76 -9.22 8.86
C TYR A 95 9.32 -9.12 8.40
N THR A 96 8.99 -7.97 7.81
CA THR A 96 7.75 -7.79 7.04
C THR A 96 8.05 -7.09 5.74
N LEU A 97 7.73 -7.74 4.63
CA LEU A 97 7.67 -7.10 3.34
C LEU A 97 6.30 -6.42 3.18
N LYS A 98 6.26 -5.12 2.93
CA LYS A 98 5.06 -4.37 2.57
C LYS A 98 5.14 -3.99 1.10
N ILE A 99 4.10 -4.33 0.34
CA ILE A 99 3.93 -3.90 -1.04
C ILE A 99 2.67 -3.03 -1.09
N THR A 100 2.77 -1.90 -1.77
CA THR A 100 1.66 -0.99 -2.01
C THR A 100 1.55 -0.68 -3.49
N MET A 101 0.34 -0.74 -4.03
CA MET A 101 0.03 -0.48 -5.43
C MET A 101 -1.17 0.44 -5.52
N PRO A 102 -1.26 1.32 -6.53
CA PRO A 102 -2.52 2.01 -6.81
C PRO A 102 -3.63 0.99 -7.04
N ALA A 103 -4.81 1.24 -6.47
CA ALA A 103 -5.99 0.40 -6.71
C ALA A 103 -6.53 0.58 -8.13
N VAL A 104 -6.37 1.79 -8.68
CA VAL A 104 -6.78 2.18 -10.04
C VAL A 104 -5.68 3.09 -10.60
N ILE A 105 -5.52 3.14 -11.92
CA ILE A 105 -4.48 3.94 -12.58
C ILE A 105 -4.59 5.42 -12.17
N GLY A 106 -3.49 5.95 -11.63
CA GLY A 106 -3.38 7.35 -11.22
C GLY A 106 -4.15 7.72 -9.94
N CYS A 107 -4.90 6.78 -9.34
CA CYS A 107 -5.66 6.98 -8.12
C CYS A 107 -4.75 6.98 -6.87
N PRO A 108 -4.97 7.89 -5.90
CA PRO A 108 -4.21 7.91 -4.63
C PRO A 108 -4.56 6.74 -3.70
N THR A 109 -5.72 6.10 -3.90
CA THR A 109 -6.09 4.90 -3.15
C THR A 109 -5.11 3.78 -3.44
N VAL A 110 -4.44 3.29 -2.40
CA VAL A 110 -3.44 2.21 -2.51
C VAL A 110 -3.93 0.91 -1.89
N LEU A 111 -3.81 -0.18 -2.65
CA LEU A 111 -3.82 -1.53 -2.11
C LEU A 111 -2.54 -1.76 -1.32
N THR A 112 -2.63 -2.51 -0.22
CA THR A 112 -1.49 -2.89 0.60
C THR A 112 -1.51 -4.38 0.88
N GLN A 113 -0.37 -5.04 0.66
CA GLN A 113 -0.14 -6.43 1.10
C GLN A 113 1.11 -6.50 1.97
N THR A 114 1.05 -7.33 3.00
CA THR A 114 2.19 -7.63 3.86
C THR A 114 2.53 -9.11 3.84
N VAL A 115 3.82 -9.44 3.74
CA VAL A 115 4.33 -10.81 3.84
C VAL A 115 5.32 -10.88 5.00
N PRO A 116 4.96 -11.52 6.12
CA PRO A 116 5.91 -11.77 7.20
C PRO A 116 6.84 -12.93 6.83
N PHE A 117 8.10 -12.84 7.24
CA PHE A 117 9.06 -13.94 7.17
C PHE A 117 10.11 -13.79 8.26
N THR A 118 10.77 -14.89 8.62
CA THR A 118 11.80 -14.94 9.67
C THR A 118 13.08 -15.49 9.09
N VAL A 119 14.20 -14.85 9.40
CA VAL A 119 15.55 -15.36 9.15
C VAL A 119 16.07 -15.91 10.47
N ALA A 120 16.23 -17.22 10.56
CA ALA A 120 16.76 -17.85 11.76
C ALA A 120 18.28 -17.64 11.86
N ASP A 121 18.77 -17.56 13.10
CA ASP A 121 20.20 -17.52 13.38
C ASP A 121 20.79 -18.93 13.20
N PRO A 122 21.68 -19.14 12.19
CA PRO A 122 22.22 -20.46 11.87
C PRO A 122 22.94 -21.13 13.07
N ASP A 123 23.48 -20.36 14.01
CA ASP A 123 24.20 -20.88 15.18
C ASP A 123 23.24 -21.54 16.20
N PHE A 124 21.94 -21.22 16.16
CA PHE A 124 20.94 -21.76 17.08
C PHE A 124 20.18 -22.96 16.52
N ILE A 125 19.94 -22.99 15.21
CA ILE A 125 19.18 -24.04 14.53
C ILE A 125 20.06 -25.19 14.02
N GLY A 126 21.28 -24.92 13.54
CA GLY A 126 22.23 -25.92 13.06
C GLY A 126 21.81 -26.74 11.82
N GLU A 127 20.63 -26.50 11.24
CA GLU A 127 20.10 -27.23 10.07
C GLU A 127 20.51 -26.61 8.73
N TYR A 128 20.72 -25.29 8.69
CA TYR A 128 21.13 -24.52 7.52
C TYR A 128 21.99 -23.33 7.94
N SER A 129 22.84 -22.84 7.03
CA SER A 129 23.79 -21.76 7.31
C SER A 129 23.35 -20.38 6.81
N LYS A 130 22.33 -20.32 5.95
CA LYS A 130 21.75 -19.07 5.42
C LYS A 130 20.31 -19.25 4.95
N THR A 131 19.60 -18.14 4.81
CA THR A 131 18.23 -18.07 4.30
C THR A 131 18.16 -17.24 3.00
N GLU A 132 17.56 -17.79 1.95
CA GLU A 132 17.22 -17.07 0.72
C GLU A 132 15.70 -16.90 0.61
N VAL A 133 15.26 -15.66 0.76
CA VAL A 133 13.86 -15.27 0.57
C VAL A 133 13.67 -14.81 -0.87
N THR A 134 12.65 -15.30 -1.55
CA THR A 134 12.28 -14.84 -2.91
C THR A 134 10.82 -14.43 -2.92
N VAL A 135 10.55 -13.17 -3.24
CA VAL A 135 9.19 -12.69 -3.46
C VAL A 135 9.00 -12.32 -4.91
N THR A 136 8.00 -12.93 -5.53
CA THR A 136 7.60 -12.66 -6.91
C THR A 136 6.27 -11.91 -6.89
N LEU A 137 6.27 -10.71 -7.46
CA LEU A 137 5.08 -9.87 -7.65
C LEU A 137 4.66 -9.92 -9.12
N THR A 138 3.46 -10.40 -9.37
CA THR A 138 2.75 -10.26 -10.64
C THR A 138 1.57 -9.33 -10.42
N ALA A 139 1.33 -8.42 -11.36
CA ALA A 139 0.15 -7.59 -11.33
C ALA A 139 -0.36 -7.35 -12.73
N ALA A 140 -1.68 -7.35 -12.85
CA ALA A 140 -2.39 -7.16 -14.10
C ALA A 140 -3.52 -6.15 -13.92
N LEU A 141 -3.85 -5.53 -15.03
CA LEU A 141 -5.03 -4.71 -15.18
C LEU A 141 -6.29 -5.60 -15.24
N SER A 142 -7.39 -5.13 -14.65
CA SER A 142 -8.67 -5.83 -14.58
C SER A 142 -9.86 -4.86 -14.48
N GLU A 143 -11.01 -5.29 -15.02
CA GLU A 143 -12.31 -4.63 -14.79
C GLU A 143 -12.93 -4.99 -13.42
N ASP A 144 -12.44 -6.06 -12.79
CA ASP A 144 -12.91 -6.51 -11.48
C ASP A 144 -12.38 -5.61 -10.35
N ALA A 145 -12.91 -5.81 -9.13
CA ALA A 145 -12.46 -5.09 -7.96
C ALA A 145 -10.94 -5.30 -7.75
N PRO A 146 -10.18 -4.20 -7.55
CA PRO A 146 -8.74 -4.29 -7.41
C PRO A 146 -8.40 -4.92 -6.06
N ALA A 147 -7.55 -5.95 -6.07
CA ALA A 147 -7.21 -6.69 -4.86
C ALA A 147 -5.85 -7.37 -4.96
N PHE A 148 -5.23 -7.57 -3.80
CA PHE A 148 -4.16 -8.56 -3.68
C PHE A 148 -4.74 -9.95 -3.46
N THR A 149 -4.19 -10.92 -4.16
CA THR A 149 -4.39 -12.34 -3.89
C THR A 149 -3.02 -12.97 -3.65
N GLN A 150 -2.76 -13.39 -2.41
CA GLN A 150 -1.60 -14.21 -2.11
C GLN A 150 -1.89 -15.63 -2.60
N THR A 151 -1.09 -16.10 -3.55
CA THR A 151 -1.40 -17.35 -4.24
C THR A 151 -0.64 -18.51 -3.63
N ASP A 152 0.64 -18.31 -3.26
CA ASP A 152 1.48 -19.40 -2.76
C ASP A 152 2.56 -18.91 -1.79
N THR A 153 2.86 -19.73 -0.79
CA THR A 153 4.04 -19.57 0.08
C THR A 153 4.67 -20.94 0.30
N ALA A 154 5.97 -21.03 0.12
CA ALA A 154 6.72 -22.26 0.34
C ALA A 154 7.94 -22.02 1.21
N SER A 155 8.32 -23.04 1.98
CA SER A 155 9.51 -23.05 2.82
C SER A 155 10.11 -24.45 2.80
N PHE A 156 11.39 -24.55 2.43
CA PHE A 156 12.11 -25.82 2.41
C PHE A 156 13.62 -25.61 2.58
N VAL A 157 14.32 -26.64 3.04
CA VAL A 157 15.78 -26.65 3.17
C VAL A 157 16.38 -27.54 2.10
N GLU A 158 17.38 -27.03 1.37
CA GLU A 158 18.14 -27.80 0.41
C GLU A 158 19.62 -27.40 0.47
N ASN A 159 20.53 -28.37 0.48
CA ASN A 159 21.98 -28.16 0.48
C ASN A 159 22.48 -27.18 1.57
N GLY A 160 21.85 -27.20 2.75
CA GLY A 160 22.20 -26.33 3.88
C GLY A 160 21.74 -24.87 3.73
N VAL A 161 20.80 -24.60 2.83
CA VAL A 161 20.17 -23.29 2.63
C VAL A 161 18.66 -23.42 2.86
N GLN A 162 18.11 -22.51 3.67
CA GLN A 162 16.67 -22.35 3.81
C GLN A 162 16.14 -21.47 2.70
N TYR A 163 15.17 -21.95 1.94
CA TYR A 163 14.45 -21.17 0.94
C TYR A 163 13.08 -20.80 1.48
N ILE A 164 12.70 -19.54 1.30
CA ILE A 164 11.35 -19.04 1.57
C ILE A 164 10.89 -18.36 0.30
N SER A 165 9.74 -18.74 -0.24
CA SER A 165 9.16 -18.07 -1.40
C SER A 165 7.74 -17.61 -1.14
N ALA A 166 7.39 -16.46 -1.71
CA ALA A 166 6.02 -15.95 -1.75
C ALA A 166 5.69 -15.43 -3.15
N THR A 167 4.56 -15.85 -3.68
CA THR A 167 4.02 -15.33 -4.94
C THR A 167 2.78 -14.50 -4.65
N LEU A 168 2.84 -13.24 -5.05
CA LEU A 168 1.78 -12.26 -4.87
C LEU A 168 1.23 -11.88 -6.24
N CYS A 169 -0.06 -12.08 -6.42
CA CYS A 169 -0.78 -11.58 -7.58
C CYS A 169 -1.60 -10.36 -7.15
N CYS A 170 -1.64 -9.32 -7.97
CA CYS A 170 -2.48 -8.15 -7.75
C CYS A 170 -3.32 -7.86 -9.00
N THR A 171 -4.59 -7.53 -8.80
CA THR A 171 -5.41 -6.88 -9.82
C THR A 171 -5.46 -5.37 -9.55
N CYS A 172 -5.14 -4.59 -10.56
CA CYS A 172 -5.30 -3.14 -10.56
C CYS A 172 -6.46 -2.79 -11.50
N GLY A 173 -7.32 -1.85 -11.11
CA GLY A 173 -8.44 -1.42 -11.92
C GLY A 173 -7.98 -0.74 -13.21
N GLU A 174 -8.55 -1.14 -14.35
CA GLU A 174 -8.30 -0.52 -15.67
C GLU A 174 -8.81 0.91 -15.81
N ALA A 175 -9.69 1.32 -14.89
CA ALA A 175 -10.31 2.63 -14.90
C ALA A 175 -9.30 3.75 -14.65
N LEU A 176 -9.74 4.99 -14.90
CA LEU A 176 -8.96 6.20 -14.61
C LEU A 176 -9.48 6.86 -13.33
N ARG A 177 -8.58 7.50 -12.57
CA ARG A 177 -9.00 8.45 -11.52
C ARG A 177 -9.97 9.47 -12.12
N GLY A 178 -11.12 9.63 -11.49
CA GLY A 178 -12.20 10.50 -11.96
C GLY A 178 -13.14 9.91 -13.01
N ASP A 179 -12.86 8.72 -13.57
CA ASP A 179 -13.78 7.99 -14.48
C ASP A 179 -14.71 7.10 -13.65
N THR A 180 -15.82 7.69 -13.21
CA THR A 180 -16.75 7.09 -12.26
C THR A 180 -17.75 6.15 -12.94
N ASP A 181 -18.08 6.39 -14.21
CA ASP A 181 -18.96 5.51 -14.98
C ASP A 181 -18.20 4.39 -15.72
N LEU A 182 -16.87 4.38 -15.64
CA LEU A 182 -15.94 3.37 -16.18
C LEU A 182 -15.97 3.29 -17.71
N ASN A 183 -16.25 4.40 -18.38
CA ASN A 183 -16.33 4.45 -19.84
C ASN A 183 -14.98 4.79 -20.52
N GLY A 184 -13.93 5.04 -19.73
CA GLY A 184 -12.60 5.44 -20.19
C GLY A 184 -12.44 6.94 -20.48
N ILE A 185 -13.46 7.77 -20.21
CA ILE A 185 -13.52 9.19 -20.55
C ILE A 185 -14.03 9.99 -19.35
N ILE A 186 -13.12 10.75 -18.73
CA ILE A 186 -13.46 11.64 -17.62
C ILE A 186 -14.26 12.85 -18.16
N ASN A 187 -15.52 12.96 -17.76
CA ASN A 187 -16.42 14.02 -18.19
C ASN A 187 -17.43 14.42 -17.09
N SER A 188 -18.37 15.32 -17.42
CA SER A 188 -19.37 15.80 -16.47
C SER A 188 -20.30 14.70 -15.92
N THR A 189 -20.48 13.58 -16.64
CA THR A 189 -21.28 12.44 -16.19
C THR A 189 -20.65 11.80 -14.96
N ASP A 190 -19.33 11.68 -14.92
CA ASP A 190 -18.60 11.15 -13.77
C ASP A 190 -18.80 11.98 -12.51
N ALA A 191 -18.72 13.31 -12.65
CA ALA A 191 -19.00 14.23 -11.56
C ALA A 191 -20.45 14.09 -11.04
N ILE A 192 -21.42 13.82 -11.94
CA ILE A 192 -22.82 13.58 -11.54
C ILE A 192 -22.93 12.28 -10.73
N TRP A 193 -22.25 11.21 -11.14
CA TRP A 193 -22.24 9.93 -10.42
C TRP A 193 -21.59 10.06 -9.03
N ALA A 194 -20.45 10.75 -8.93
CA ALA A 194 -19.81 11.07 -7.65
C ALA A 194 -20.74 11.90 -6.74
N LEU A 195 -21.43 12.90 -7.28
CA LEU A 195 -22.40 13.70 -6.54
C LEU A 195 -23.61 12.88 -6.07
N GLN A 196 -24.10 11.93 -6.88
CA GLN A 196 -25.19 11.03 -6.50
C GLN A 196 -24.77 10.10 -5.35
N GLN A 197 -23.53 9.60 -5.37
CA GLN A 197 -22.95 8.82 -4.27
C GLN A 197 -22.90 9.64 -2.97
N TYR A 198 -22.42 10.88 -3.05
CA TYR A 198 -22.42 11.79 -1.91
C TYR A 198 -23.84 12.07 -1.39
N ALA A 199 -24.81 12.34 -2.28
CA ALA A 199 -26.19 12.56 -1.87
C ALA A 199 -26.83 11.31 -1.21
N ALA A 200 -26.49 10.12 -1.69
CA ALA A 200 -26.93 8.85 -1.11
C ALA A 200 -26.34 8.66 0.30
N SER A 201 -25.08 9.04 0.53
CA SER A 201 -24.43 8.92 1.84
C SER A 201 -25.08 9.83 2.90
N LEU A 202 -25.50 11.04 2.51
CA LEU A 202 -26.23 11.97 3.38
C LEU A 202 -27.64 11.47 3.74
N THR A 203 -28.28 10.76 2.82
CA THR A 203 -29.67 10.28 2.96
C THR A 203 -29.78 8.85 3.47
N GLN A 204 -28.65 8.19 3.76
CA GLN A 204 -28.56 6.77 4.13
C GLN A 204 -29.26 5.85 3.10
N MET A 205 -29.31 6.30 1.84
CA MET A 205 -29.79 5.50 0.73
C MET A 205 -28.70 4.52 0.28
N PRO A 206 -29.06 3.42 -0.40
CA PRO A 206 -28.07 2.51 -0.96
C PRO A 206 -27.08 3.26 -1.85
N ALA A 207 -25.79 3.03 -1.62
CA ALA A 207 -24.72 3.59 -2.43
C ALA A 207 -24.90 3.15 -3.90
N PRO A 208 -25.08 4.09 -4.86
CA PRO A 208 -25.27 3.75 -6.26
C PRO A 208 -24.00 3.20 -6.93
N LEU A 209 -22.81 3.49 -6.38
CA LEU A 209 -21.53 3.12 -6.98
C LEU A 209 -21.01 1.76 -6.48
N THR A 210 -20.46 0.98 -7.42
CA THR A 210 -19.65 -0.20 -7.10
C THR A 210 -18.34 0.20 -6.40
N GLU A 211 -17.57 -0.77 -5.91
CA GLU A 211 -16.31 -0.49 -5.22
C GLU A 211 -15.28 0.22 -6.11
N ILE A 212 -15.05 -0.28 -7.33
CA ILE A 212 -14.12 0.36 -8.28
C ILE A 212 -14.59 1.77 -8.65
N GLN A 213 -15.90 1.98 -8.84
CA GLN A 213 -16.45 3.30 -9.15
C GLN A 213 -16.27 4.28 -7.98
N ARG A 214 -16.40 3.81 -6.73
CA ARG A 214 -16.10 4.65 -5.57
C ARG A 214 -14.63 5.01 -5.50
N ILE A 215 -13.73 4.08 -5.82
CA ILE A 215 -12.29 4.34 -5.86
C ILE A 215 -11.94 5.36 -6.96
N CYS A 216 -12.60 5.29 -8.13
CA CYS A 216 -12.42 6.29 -9.18
C CYS A 216 -12.99 7.66 -8.79
N ALA A 217 -14.15 7.67 -8.12
CA ALA A 217 -14.82 8.88 -7.68
C ALA A 217 -14.12 9.59 -6.52
N ASP A 218 -13.44 8.84 -5.63
CA ASP A 218 -12.62 9.36 -4.54
C ASP A 218 -11.29 9.86 -5.12
N ILE A 219 -11.25 11.13 -5.50
CA ILE A 219 -10.09 11.68 -6.20
C ILE A 219 -8.99 12.05 -5.23
N ASP A 220 -9.24 12.32 -3.95
CA ASP A 220 -8.19 12.66 -2.98
C ASP A 220 -7.66 11.45 -2.19
N GLY A 221 -8.39 10.33 -2.22
CA GLY A 221 -8.00 9.07 -1.61
C GLY A 221 -8.22 9.03 -0.11
N ASP A 222 -9.11 9.88 0.43
CA ASP A 222 -9.45 9.89 1.86
C ASP A 222 -10.38 8.72 2.26
N GLY A 223 -10.88 7.95 1.28
CA GLY A 223 -11.77 6.82 1.43
C GLY A 223 -13.25 7.18 1.44
N ILE A 224 -13.61 8.45 1.22
CA ILE A 224 -14.96 9.00 1.28
C ILE A 224 -15.25 9.83 0.04
N VAL A 225 -16.23 9.41 -0.76
CA VAL A 225 -16.71 10.25 -1.87
C VAL A 225 -17.54 11.43 -1.32
N GLN A 226 -17.00 12.62 -1.43
CA GLN A 226 -17.56 13.89 -0.97
C GLN A 226 -17.92 14.82 -2.13
N LEU A 227 -18.47 15.99 -1.79
CA LEU A 227 -18.78 17.04 -2.77
C LEU A 227 -17.52 17.60 -3.43
N THR A 228 -16.40 17.66 -2.70
CA THR A 228 -15.09 18.11 -3.21
C THR A 228 -14.61 17.25 -4.36
N ASP A 229 -14.83 15.93 -4.28
CA ASP A 229 -14.44 15.03 -5.37
C ASP A 229 -15.23 15.31 -6.65
N ALA A 230 -16.55 15.42 -6.54
CA ALA A 230 -17.41 15.73 -7.68
C ALA A 230 -17.04 17.07 -8.34
N ILE A 231 -16.70 18.09 -7.53
CA ILE A 231 -16.22 19.38 -8.02
C ILE A 231 -14.86 19.23 -8.71
N GLY A 232 -13.93 18.47 -8.13
CA GLY A 232 -12.61 18.26 -8.69
C GLY A 232 -12.63 17.52 -10.03
N ILE A 233 -13.48 16.50 -10.18
CA ILE A 233 -13.71 15.82 -11.47
C ILE A 233 -14.21 16.80 -12.53
N LEU A 234 -15.17 17.67 -12.17
CA LEU A 234 -15.69 18.67 -13.10
C LEU A 234 -14.63 19.72 -13.49
N GLN A 235 -13.77 20.12 -12.55
CA GLN A 235 -12.65 21.03 -12.81
C GLN A 235 -11.62 20.38 -13.73
N TYR A 236 -11.28 19.11 -13.49
CA TYR A 236 -10.39 18.35 -14.35
C TYR A 236 -10.94 18.27 -15.77
N TYR A 237 -12.21 17.89 -15.92
CA TYR A 237 -12.89 17.87 -17.21
C TYR A 237 -12.84 19.23 -17.91
N ASN A 238 -13.23 20.31 -17.23
CA ASN A 238 -13.21 21.65 -17.82
C ASN A 238 -11.80 22.10 -18.23
N GLY A 239 -10.79 21.77 -17.41
CA GLY A 239 -9.40 22.05 -17.71
C GLY A 239 -8.83 21.20 -18.86
N SER A 240 -9.29 19.95 -19.00
CA SER A 240 -8.91 19.07 -20.12
C SER A 240 -9.42 19.56 -21.49
N LEU A 241 -10.43 20.43 -21.49
CA LEU A 241 -10.89 21.13 -22.70
C LEU A 241 -9.98 22.33 -23.05
N MET A 242 -9.07 22.71 -22.15
CA MET A 242 -8.09 23.77 -22.35
C MET A 242 -6.72 23.16 -22.73
N GLU A 243 -5.83 23.97 -23.31
CA GLU A 243 -4.53 23.51 -23.82
C GLU A 243 -3.60 23.00 -22.70
N ASP A 244 -3.80 23.49 -21.47
CA ASP A 244 -3.08 23.06 -20.27
C ASP A 244 -4.05 22.38 -19.29
N ALA A 245 -4.18 21.05 -19.40
CA ALA A 245 -4.99 20.28 -18.47
C ALA A 245 -4.35 20.32 -17.05
N PRO A 246 -5.10 20.68 -16.00
CA PRO A 246 -4.58 20.72 -14.64
C PRO A 246 -4.25 19.31 -14.15
N SER A 247 -3.23 19.18 -13.31
CA SER A 247 -2.97 17.92 -12.63
C SER A 247 -3.98 17.71 -11.49
N TRP A 248 -4.20 16.46 -11.09
CA TRP A 248 -5.05 16.17 -9.94
C TRP A 248 -4.55 16.82 -8.65
N GLU A 249 -3.23 16.88 -8.50
CA GLU A 249 -2.57 17.50 -7.35
C GLU A 249 -2.84 19.00 -7.26
N GLU A 250 -2.89 19.69 -8.41
CA GLU A 250 -3.27 21.12 -8.46
C GLU A 250 -4.74 21.31 -8.08
N ILE A 251 -5.62 20.45 -8.56
CA ILE A 251 -7.06 20.53 -8.29
C ILE A 251 -7.33 20.30 -6.80
N ILE A 252 -6.77 19.26 -6.20
CA ILE A 252 -7.00 18.92 -4.80
C ILE A 252 -6.34 19.91 -3.85
N GLY A 253 -5.15 20.42 -4.20
CA GLY A 253 -4.47 21.47 -3.45
C GLY A 253 -5.29 22.78 -3.35
N ASN A 254 -6.25 22.99 -4.25
CA ASN A 254 -7.15 24.15 -4.21
C ASN A 254 -8.39 23.96 -3.33
N HIS A 255 -8.66 22.75 -2.85
CA HIS A 255 -9.85 22.41 -2.04
C HIS A 255 -9.53 21.87 -0.64
N SER A 256 -8.24 21.87 -0.24
CA SER A 256 -7.76 21.39 1.07
C SER A 256 -7.71 22.48 2.16
#